data_AF-A0A954J4L0-F1
#
_entry.id   AF-A0A954J4L0-F1
#
_cell.length_a   1.000
_cell.length_b   1.000
_cell.length_c   1.000
_cell.angle_alpha   90.00
_cell.angle_beta   90.00
_cell.angle_gamma   90.00
#
_symmetry.space_group_name_H-M   'P 1'
#
loop_
_entity.id
_entity.type
_entity.pdbx_description
1 polymer ?
#
loop_
_entity_poly.entity_id
_entity_poly.type
_entity_poly.pdbx_seq_one_letter_code
_entity_poly.pdbx_strand_id
1 'polypeptide(L)'
;MVNGVGSGSGMGRAAIEAALKRQTEAMNKLHDRMENMSGGRTSESPGFKDSMNAVEGLKSLDGEVKKADELAQKLITGEVSDFHEVAAQLKQSDLSFKFALQVRNKLVDAYREVMRMGV
;
A
#
# COMPACT_ATOMS: atom_id res chain seq x y z
N MET A 1 3.84 -21.89 68.60
CA MET A 1 2.99 -22.10 67.41
C MET A 1 3.34 -21.05 66.38
N VAL A 2 3.93 -21.53 65.27
CA VAL A 2 4.12 -20.96 63.92
C VAL A 2 4.23 -19.44 63.73
N ASN A 3 5.42 -19.01 63.28
CA ASN A 3 5.71 -17.75 62.61
C ASN A 3 4.97 -17.64 61.26
N GLY A 4 4.26 -16.53 61.02
CA GLY A 4 3.71 -16.15 59.72
C GLY A 4 4.66 -15.23 58.95
N VAL A 5 5.66 -15.81 58.30
CA VAL A 5 6.56 -15.16 57.34
C VAL A 5 5.78 -14.80 56.07
N GLY A 6 5.92 -13.57 55.55
CA GLY A 6 5.33 -13.22 54.25
C GLY A 6 5.54 -11.80 53.73
N SER A 7 6.60 -11.11 54.16
CA SER A 7 7.05 -9.84 53.55
C SER A 7 7.78 -10.17 52.24
N GLY A 8 7.18 -9.89 51.06
CA GLY A 8 7.88 -10.08 49.77
C GLY A 8 7.06 -10.07 48.46
N SER A 9 5.72 -10.07 48.47
CA SER A 9 4.92 -10.35 47.25
C SER A 9 4.05 -9.19 46.69
N GLY A 10 4.20 -7.95 47.21
CA GLY A 10 3.37 -6.80 46.80
C GLY A 10 3.88 -6.00 45.60
N MET A 11 5.19 -5.85 45.43
CA MET A 11 5.76 -4.95 44.41
C MET A 11 5.66 -5.51 42.98
N GLY A 12 5.76 -6.83 42.81
CA GLY A 12 5.67 -7.46 41.49
C GLY A 12 4.28 -7.35 40.87
N ARG A 13 3.22 -7.50 41.67
CA ARG A 13 1.83 -7.40 41.19
C ARG A 13 1.45 -5.95 40.85
N ALA A 14 1.88 -4.98 41.65
CA ALA A 14 1.64 -3.56 41.39
C ALA A 14 2.36 -3.05 40.13
N ALA A 15 3.57 -3.54 39.85
CA ALA A 15 4.31 -3.18 38.63
C ALA A 15 3.63 -3.74 37.36
N ILE A 16 3.11 -4.97 37.42
CA ILE A 16 2.39 -5.60 36.31
C ILE A 16 1.03 -4.90 36.08
N GLU A 17 0.32 -4.54 37.14
CA GLU A 17 -0.95 -3.81 37.05
C GLU A 17 -0.76 -2.39 36.48
N ALA A 18 0.28 -1.67 36.92
CA ALA A 18 0.63 -0.36 36.38
C ALA A 18 1.07 -0.43 34.90
N ALA A 19 1.74 -1.52 34.50
CA ALA A 19 2.13 -1.75 33.11
C ALA A 19 0.90 -2.03 32.22
N LEU A 20 -0.04 -2.86 32.69
CA LEU A 20 -1.25 -3.21 31.95
C LEU A 20 -2.15 -1.98 31.77
N LYS A 21 -2.33 -1.17 32.81
CA LYS A 21 -3.13 0.06 32.74
C LYS A 21 -2.54 1.09 31.76
N ARG A 22 -1.21 1.26 31.75
CA ARG A 22 -0.53 2.11 30.76
C ARG A 22 -0.65 1.60 29.33
N GLN A 23 -0.67 0.28 29.14
CA GLN A 23 -0.89 -0.34 27.83
C GLN A 23 -2.32 -0.08 27.34
N THR A 24 -3.33 -0.21 28.20
CA THR A 24 -4.73 0.08 27.85
C THR A 24 -4.96 1.57 27.55
N GLU A 25 -4.37 2.47 28.34
CA GLU A 25 -4.45 3.92 28.10
C GLU A 25 -3.75 4.33 26.79
N ALA A 26 -2.63 3.68 26.46
CA ALA A 26 -1.94 3.89 25.18
C ALA A 26 -2.79 3.40 23.99
N MET A 27 -3.46 2.25 24.14
CA MET A 27 -4.36 1.71 23.11
C MET A 27 -5.57 2.61 22.85
N ASN A 28 -6.18 3.19 23.90
CA ASN A 28 -7.28 4.13 23.73
C ASN A 28 -6.82 5.44 23.06
N LYS A 29 -5.65 5.98 23.42
CA LYS A 29 -5.07 7.15 22.74
C LYS A 29 -4.73 6.92 21.28
N LEU A 30 -4.39 5.68 20.91
CA LEU A 30 -4.19 5.30 19.50
C LEU A 30 -5.53 5.25 18.76
N HIS A 31 -6.59 4.75 19.41
CA HIS A 31 -7.94 4.73 18.83
C HIS A 31 -8.46 6.15 18.58
N ASP A 32 -8.33 7.06 19.55
CA ASP A 32 -8.75 8.46 19.40
C ASP A 32 -7.95 9.19 18.30
N ARG A 33 -6.65 8.91 18.14
CA ARG A 33 -5.86 9.45 17.02
C ARG A 33 -6.28 8.89 15.67
N MET A 34 -6.68 7.62 15.61
CA MET A 34 -7.19 7.01 14.38
C MET A 34 -8.58 7.56 14.01
N GLU A 35 -9.44 7.82 14.99
CA GLU A 35 -10.73 8.49 14.77
C GLU A 35 -10.54 9.93 14.25
N ASN A 36 -9.61 10.68 14.85
CA ASN A 36 -9.33 12.06 14.44
C ASN A 36 -8.60 12.17 13.08
N MET A 37 -7.88 11.12 12.65
CA MET A 37 -7.36 11.01 11.27
C MET A 37 -8.43 10.64 10.24
N SER A 38 -9.60 10.14 10.68
CA SER A 38 -10.74 9.85 9.81
C SER A 38 -11.68 11.05 9.65
N GLY A 39 -11.70 11.99 10.59
CA GLY A 39 -12.62 13.14 10.59
C GLY A 39 -12.20 14.38 9.77
N GLY A 40 -11.10 14.34 9.03
CA GLY A 40 -10.47 15.55 8.44
C GLY A 40 -10.21 15.56 6.94
N ARG A 41 -10.72 14.60 6.14
CA ARG A 41 -10.56 14.63 4.68
C ARG A 41 -11.84 15.14 4.01
N THR A 42 -11.93 16.46 3.86
CA THR A 42 -12.80 17.08 2.86
C THR A 42 -12.41 16.53 1.48
N SER A 43 -13.39 15.92 0.83
CA SER A 43 -13.27 15.23 -0.45
C SER A 43 -13.02 16.21 -1.60
N GLU A 44 -11.77 16.54 -1.88
CA GLU A 44 -11.34 16.75 -3.25
C GLU A 44 -10.76 15.42 -3.74
N SER A 45 -11.63 14.55 -4.25
CA SER A 45 -11.21 13.27 -4.82
C SER A 45 -10.63 13.51 -6.22
N PRO A 46 -9.33 13.23 -6.47
CA PRO A 46 -8.81 13.02 -7.82
C PRO A 46 -9.31 11.64 -8.29
N GLY A 47 -10.62 11.55 -8.56
CA GLY A 47 -11.34 10.27 -8.46
C GLY A 47 -11.65 9.59 -9.79
N PHE A 48 -11.75 10.35 -10.87
CA PHE A 48 -12.19 9.79 -12.16
C PHE A 48 -11.48 10.43 -13.35
N LYS A 49 -11.35 11.76 -13.38
CA LYS A 49 -10.64 12.47 -14.46
C LYS A 49 -9.17 12.04 -14.56
N ASP A 50 -8.47 11.90 -13.44
CA ASP A 50 -7.09 11.41 -13.43
C ASP A 50 -6.97 9.95 -13.88
N SER A 51 -7.98 9.13 -13.56
CA SER A 51 -8.02 7.75 -14.03
C SER A 51 -8.28 7.67 -15.53
N MET A 52 -9.09 8.57 -16.11
CA MET A 52 -9.30 8.64 -17.56
C MET A 52 -8.02 9.05 -18.30
N ASN A 53 -7.29 10.04 -17.79
CA ASN A 53 -5.99 10.43 -18.33
C ASN A 53 -4.96 9.28 -18.23
N ALA A 54 -5.03 8.49 -17.16
CA ALA A 54 -4.19 7.29 -17.02
C ALA A 54 -4.55 6.18 -18.02
N VAL A 55 -5.82 6.06 -18.44
CA VAL A 55 -6.23 5.12 -19.51
C VAL A 55 -5.66 5.50 -20.87
N GLU A 56 -5.48 6.78 -21.17
CA GLU A 56 -4.76 7.18 -22.40
C GLU A 56 -3.30 6.76 -22.37
N GLY A 57 -2.64 6.85 -21.20
CA GLY A 57 -1.28 6.35 -21.00
C GLY A 57 -1.14 4.83 -21.19
N LEU A 58 -2.21 4.07 -20.90
CA LEU A 58 -2.27 2.62 -21.13
C LEU A 58 -2.17 2.24 -22.62
N LYS A 59 -2.64 3.06 -23.57
CA LYS A 59 -2.45 2.76 -25.00
C LYS A 59 -0.98 2.82 -25.42
N SER A 60 -0.20 3.68 -24.78
CA SER A 60 1.25 3.79 -25.04
C SER A 60 2.02 2.59 -24.47
N LEU A 61 1.47 1.90 -23.45
CA LEU A 61 2.07 0.74 -22.81
C LEU A 61 2.19 -0.47 -23.76
N ASP A 62 1.17 -0.73 -24.58
CA ASP A 62 1.21 -1.84 -25.55
C ASP A 62 2.40 -1.71 -26.51
N GLY A 63 2.74 -0.46 -26.88
CA GLY A 63 3.92 -0.17 -27.70
C GLY A 63 5.23 -0.40 -26.97
N GLU A 64 5.31 -0.04 -25.68
CA GLU A 64 6.51 -0.29 -24.86
C GLU A 64 6.74 -1.77 -24.59
N VAL A 65 5.68 -2.55 -24.34
CA VAL A 65 5.76 -4.00 -24.13
C VAL A 65 6.26 -4.70 -25.41
N LYS A 66 5.71 -4.36 -26.58
CA LYS A 66 6.18 -4.93 -27.85
C LYS A 66 7.64 -4.60 -28.15
N LYS A 67 8.07 -3.37 -27.87
CA LYS A 67 9.48 -2.97 -28.02
C LYS A 67 10.40 -3.75 -27.09
N ALA A 68 9.97 -3.99 -25.84
CA ALA A 68 10.73 -4.79 -24.89
C ALA A 68 10.91 -6.24 -25.39
N ASP A 69 9.84 -6.84 -25.93
CA ASP A 69 9.88 -8.18 -26.51
C ASP A 69 10.81 -8.26 -27.73
N GLU A 70 10.74 -7.30 -28.65
CA GLU A 70 11.63 -7.24 -29.81
C GLU A 70 13.11 -7.07 -29.41
N LEU A 71 13.39 -6.19 -28.43
CA LEU A 71 14.74 -5.98 -27.90
C LEU A 71 15.29 -7.22 -27.20
N ALA A 72 14.45 -7.91 -26.41
CA ALA A 72 14.82 -9.17 -25.79
C ALA A 72 15.12 -10.25 -26.83
N GLN A 73 14.34 -10.32 -27.91
CA GLN A 73 14.54 -11.27 -28.99
C GLN A 73 15.85 -11.01 -29.76
N LYS A 74 16.15 -9.74 -30.06
CA LYS A 74 17.40 -9.32 -30.72
C LYS A 74 18.65 -9.53 -29.86
N LEU A 75 18.50 -9.47 -28.53
CA LEU A 75 19.57 -9.82 -27.59
C LEU A 75 19.89 -11.32 -27.65
N ILE A 76 18.85 -12.17 -27.69
CA ILE A 76 19.00 -13.64 -27.75
C ILE A 76 19.61 -14.09 -29.09
N THR A 77 19.29 -13.40 -30.19
CA THR A 77 19.88 -13.68 -31.52
C THR A 77 21.30 -13.12 -31.67
N GLY A 78 21.80 -12.36 -30.69
CA GLY A 78 23.15 -11.78 -30.71
C GLY A 78 23.30 -10.53 -31.59
N GLU A 79 22.18 -9.96 -32.06
CA GLU A 79 22.18 -8.74 -32.89
C GLU A 79 22.36 -7.45 -32.07
N VAL A 80 22.20 -7.53 -30.73
CA VAL A 80 22.29 -6.38 -29.83
C VAL A 80 23.28 -6.68 -28.71
N SER A 81 24.32 -5.84 -28.59
CA SER A 81 25.39 -5.95 -27.60
C SER A 81 25.07 -5.24 -26.28
N ASP A 82 23.96 -4.52 -26.21
CA ASP A 82 23.64 -3.59 -25.12
C ASP A 82 22.64 -4.20 -24.13
N PHE A 83 23.12 -5.12 -23.31
CA PHE A 83 22.34 -5.77 -22.25
C PHE A 83 21.68 -4.75 -21.30
N HIS A 84 22.31 -3.58 -21.10
CA HIS A 84 21.82 -2.52 -20.23
C HIS A 84 20.50 -1.92 -20.73
N GLU A 85 20.36 -1.73 -22.05
CA GLU A 85 19.16 -1.16 -22.66
C GLU A 85 17.98 -2.12 -22.55
N VAL A 86 18.22 -3.42 -22.81
CA VAL A 86 17.20 -4.47 -22.67
C VAL A 86 16.75 -4.59 -21.21
N ALA A 87 17.69 -4.63 -20.27
CA ALA A 87 17.38 -4.70 -18.84
C ALA A 87 16.60 -3.47 -18.36
N ALA A 88 16.96 -2.26 -18.84
CA ALA A 88 16.24 -1.03 -18.53
C ALA A 88 14.81 -1.05 -19.09
N GLN A 89 14.65 -1.47 -20.35
CA GLN A 89 13.35 -1.56 -21.00
C GLN A 89 12.43 -2.57 -20.29
N LEU A 90 12.96 -3.74 -19.89
CA LEU A 90 12.23 -4.73 -19.09
C LEU A 90 11.76 -4.17 -17.74
N LYS A 91 12.60 -3.40 -17.05
CA LYS A 91 12.24 -2.77 -15.78
C LYS A 91 11.18 -1.69 -15.96
N GLN A 92 11.27 -0.91 -17.04
CA GLN A 92 10.25 0.08 -17.39
C GLN A 92 8.91 -0.61 -17.66
N SER A 93 8.88 -1.67 -18.48
CA SER A 93 7.65 -2.43 -18.76
C SER A 93 7.01 -3.03 -17.50
N ASP A 94 7.80 -3.60 -16.58
CA ASP A 94 7.30 -4.13 -15.30
C ASP A 94 6.70 -3.02 -14.42
N LEU A 95 7.35 -1.86 -14.34
CA LEU A 95 6.84 -0.72 -13.58
C LEU A 95 5.53 -0.18 -14.17
N SER A 96 5.49 0.00 -15.49
CA SER A 96 4.30 0.46 -16.21
C SER A 96 3.14 -0.52 -16.08
N PHE A 97 3.40 -1.84 -16.07
CA PHE A 97 2.38 -2.85 -15.83
C PHE A 97 1.81 -2.77 -14.41
N LYS A 98 2.66 -2.60 -13.39
CA LYS A 98 2.21 -2.40 -12.00
C LYS A 98 1.35 -1.15 -11.86
N PHE A 99 1.73 -0.06 -12.51
CA PHE A 99 0.93 1.17 -12.55
C PHE A 99 -0.43 0.93 -13.21
N ALA A 100 -0.47 0.25 -14.36
CA ALA A 100 -1.72 -0.12 -15.03
C ALA A 100 -2.67 -0.93 -14.13
N LEU A 101 -2.16 -1.89 -13.35
CA LEU A 101 -2.96 -2.65 -12.39
C LEU A 101 -3.53 -1.75 -11.29
N GLN A 102 -2.77 -0.78 -10.79
CA GLN A 102 -3.26 0.18 -9.80
C GLN A 102 -4.36 1.06 -10.37
N VAL A 103 -4.19 1.56 -11.60
CA VAL A 103 -5.22 2.33 -12.31
C VAL A 103 -6.49 1.50 -12.50
N ARG A 104 -6.36 0.23 -12.93
CA ARG A 104 -7.48 -0.70 -13.05
C ARG A 104 -8.24 -0.84 -11.73
N ASN A 105 -7.53 -1.04 -10.62
CA ASN A 105 -8.16 -1.18 -9.31
C ASN A 105 -8.91 0.10 -8.91
N LYS A 106 -8.31 1.28 -9.12
CA LYS A 106 -8.94 2.57 -8.85
C LYS A 106 -10.20 2.80 -9.69
N LEU A 107 -10.19 2.41 -10.97
CA LEU A 107 -11.37 2.50 -11.85
C LEU A 107 -12.50 1.60 -11.35
N VAL A 108 -12.19 0.37 -10.92
CA VAL A 108 -13.18 -0.56 -10.34
C VAL A 108 -13.76 0.01 -9.04
N ASP A 109 -12.92 0.58 -8.18
CA ASP A 109 -13.37 1.20 -6.93
C ASP A 109 -14.23 2.44 -7.19
N ALA A 110 -13.84 3.28 -8.15
CA ALA A 110 -14.63 4.44 -8.57
C ALA A 110 -16.01 4.02 -9.11
N TYR A 111 -16.07 2.95 -9.92
CA TYR A 111 -17.33 2.39 -10.40
C TYR A 111 -18.20 1.88 -9.23
N ARG A 112 -17.61 1.17 -8.27
CA ARG A 112 -18.33 0.69 -7.07
C ARG A 112 -18.86 1.84 -6.23
N GLU A 113 -18.10 2.93 -6.08
CA GLU A 113 -18.54 4.09 -5.31
C GLU A 113 -19.70 4.83 -5.98
N VAL A 114 -19.68 4.97 -7.31
CA VAL A 114 -20.82 5.53 -8.08
C VAL A 114 -22.08 4.69 -7.86
N MET A 115 -21.98 3.35 -7.90
CA MET A 115 -23.11 2.46 -7.64
C MET A 115 -23.63 2.57 -6.19
N ARG A 116 -22.75 2.87 -5.23
CA ARG A 116 -23.11 3.04 -3.81
C ARG A 116 -23.75 4.39 -3.50
N MET A 117 -23.42 5.44 -4.27
CA MET A 117 -24.08 6.74 -4.18
C MET A 117 -25.47 6.77 -4.83
N GLY A 118 -25.73 5.89 -5.81
CA GLY A 118 -26.98 5.86 -6.58
C GLY A 118 -28.12 5.05 -5.96
N VAL A 119 -27.95 4.50 -4.75
CA VAL A 119 -28.97 3.75 -4.00
C VAL A 119 -29.38 4.48 -2.73
#